data_AF-A0A7S2CE33-F1
#
_entry.id   AF-A0A7S2CE33-F1
#
_cell.length_a   1.000
_cell.length_b   1.000
_cell.length_c   1.000
_cell.angle_alpha   90.00
_cell.angle_beta   90.00
_cell.angle_gamma   90.00
#
_symmetry.space_group_name_H-M   'P 1'
#
loop_
_entity.id
_entity.type
_entity.pdbx_description
1 polymer ?
#
loop_
_entity_poly.entity_id
_entity_poly.type
_entity_poly.pdbx_seq_one_letter_code
_entity_poly.pdbx_strand_id
1 'polypeptide(L)'
;STEEGRLLKKRYAVFNFDGSLAELKGFELKRRGELEIIKAFQSQVFDQFLEGDSLETCFQAVGRVANSWLDVIDTKGEYQDDDELIELISENRSISGLVSDYDSRKMTSVTTA
;
A
#
# COMPACT_ATOMS: atom_id res chain seq x y z
N SER A 1 14.58 4.98 0.67
CA SER A 1 14.85 3.63 1.20
C SER A 1 14.69 3.73 2.71
N THR A 2 14.46 2.64 3.41
CA THR A 2 14.60 2.64 4.88
C THR A 2 16.07 2.77 5.29
N GLU A 3 17.00 2.44 4.38
CA GLU A 3 18.43 2.70 4.54
C GLU A 3 18.78 4.16 4.23
N GLU A 4 19.52 4.79 5.14
CA GLU A 4 20.05 6.14 4.97
C GLU A 4 20.89 6.26 3.69
N GLY A 5 20.75 7.37 2.96
CA GLY A 5 21.49 7.63 1.72
C GLY A 5 21.01 6.84 0.49
N ARG A 6 20.07 5.90 0.61
CA ARG A 6 19.56 5.13 -0.52
C ARG A 6 18.21 5.66 -1.02
N LEU A 7 18.17 6.09 -2.28
CA LEU A 7 16.93 6.50 -2.94
C LEU A 7 16.09 5.29 -3.38
N LEU A 8 14.77 5.44 -3.29
CA LEU A 8 13.84 4.51 -3.94
C LEU A 8 13.80 4.84 -5.43
N LYS A 9 14.25 3.91 -6.27
CA LYS A 9 14.22 4.07 -7.72
C LYS A 9 12.85 3.62 -8.26
N LYS A 10 12.38 4.28 -9.33
CA LYS A 10 11.16 3.92 -10.08
C LYS A 10 9.86 3.97 -9.27
N ARG A 11 9.79 4.77 -8.19
CA ARG A 11 8.58 4.99 -7.40
C ARG A 11 8.20 6.46 -7.43
N TYR A 12 7.09 6.81 -8.09
CA TYR A 12 6.61 8.18 -8.20
C TYR A 12 5.13 8.24 -8.58
N ALA A 13 4.47 9.32 -8.17
CA ALA A 13 3.10 9.69 -8.52
C ALA A 13 3.14 11.10 -9.14
N VAL A 14 2.39 11.30 -10.21
CA VAL A 14 2.30 12.58 -10.93
C VAL A 14 0.82 12.90 -11.13
N PHE A 15 0.45 14.14 -10.85
CA PHE A 15 -0.90 14.66 -11.02
C PHE A 15 -0.93 15.73 -12.12
N ASN A 16 -2.05 15.79 -12.83
CA ASN A 16 -2.36 16.86 -13.75
C ASN A 16 -2.77 18.13 -12.98
N PHE A 17 -2.77 19.26 -13.67
CA PHE A 17 -3.21 20.54 -13.08
C PHE A 17 -4.71 20.58 -12.72
N ASP A 18 -5.52 19.67 -13.29
CA ASP A 18 -6.93 19.50 -12.92
C ASP A 18 -7.12 18.61 -11.68
N GLY A 19 -6.02 18.15 -11.07
CA GLY A 19 -6.02 17.26 -9.90
C GLY A 19 -6.12 15.77 -10.23
N SER A 20 -6.28 15.37 -11.50
CA SER A 20 -6.36 13.96 -11.86
C SER A 20 -5.00 13.26 -11.80
N LEU A 21 -4.97 12.00 -11.35
CA LEU A 21 -3.76 11.18 -11.32
C LEU A 21 -3.29 10.84 -12.73
N ALA A 22 -2.19 11.44 -13.16
CA ALA A 22 -1.62 11.28 -14.50
C ALA A 22 -0.78 10.00 -14.62
N GLU A 23 0.10 9.77 -13.65
CA GLU A 23 0.99 8.61 -13.66
C GLU A 23 1.26 8.09 -12.24
N LEU A 24 1.22 6.77 -12.09
CA LEU A 24 1.59 6.10 -10.86
C LEU A 24 2.49 4.90 -11.16
N LYS A 25 3.72 4.91 -10.64
CA LYS A 25 4.73 3.89 -10.94
C LYS A 25 5.38 3.34 -9.69
N GLY A 26 5.61 2.03 -9.71
CA GLY A 26 6.43 1.31 -8.73
C GLY A 26 5.80 1.12 -7.34
N PHE A 27 4.58 1.60 -7.14
CA PHE A 27 3.80 1.39 -5.93
C PHE A 27 2.98 0.11 -5.98
N GLU A 28 2.80 -0.48 -4.81
CA GLU A 28 2.05 -1.70 -4.53
C GLU A 28 0.62 -1.62 -5.10
N LEU A 29 -0.01 -0.44 -5.09
CA LEU A 29 -1.33 -0.15 -5.70
C LEU A 29 -1.46 -0.59 -7.16
N LYS A 30 -0.37 -0.59 -7.95
CA LYS A 30 -0.38 -1.02 -9.37
C LYS A 30 0.22 -2.41 -9.59
N ARG A 31 0.65 -3.11 -8.54
CA ARG A 31 1.23 -4.44 -8.65
C ARG A 31 0.13 -5.49 -8.55
N ARG A 32 0.38 -6.66 -9.15
CA ARG A 32 -0.47 -7.84 -8.95
C ARG A 32 -0.05 -8.50 -7.64
N GLY A 33 -1.01 -8.75 -6.77
CA GLY A 33 -0.75 -9.17 -5.40
C GLY A 33 -0.44 -8.00 -4.47
N GLU A 34 0.36 -8.25 -3.45
CA GLU A 34 0.62 -7.36 -2.30
C GLU A 34 -0.50 -7.39 -1.25
N LEU A 35 -0.21 -6.82 -0.07
CA LEU A 35 -1.19 -6.66 1.01
C LEU A 35 -2.26 -5.66 0.60
N GLU A 36 -3.53 -6.05 0.72
CA GLU A 36 -4.64 -5.18 0.32
C GLU A 36 -4.72 -3.90 1.16
N ILE A 37 -4.41 -3.95 2.46
CA ILE A 37 -4.34 -2.76 3.32
C ILE A 37 -3.36 -1.69 2.81
N ILE A 38 -2.21 -2.13 2.26
CA ILE A 38 -1.22 -1.20 1.72
C ILE A 38 -1.73 -0.56 0.43
N LYS A 39 -2.43 -1.33 -0.41
CA LYS A 39 -3.04 -0.83 -1.63
C LYS A 39 -4.17 0.15 -1.30
N ALA A 40 -5.02 -0.17 -0.32
CA ALA A 40 -6.08 0.70 0.15
C ALA A 40 -5.53 2.02 0.70
N PHE A 41 -4.53 1.98 1.58
CA PHE A 41 -3.84 3.18 2.06
C PHE A 41 -3.27 4.03 0.91
N GLN A 42 -2.55 3.40 -0.02
CA GLN A 42 -1.97 4.09 -1.17
C GLN A 42 -3.03 4.75 -2.05
N SER A 43 -4.19 4.10 -2.23
CA SER A 43 -5.29 4.66 -3.03
C SER A 43 -5.86 5.96 -2.44
N GLN A 44 -5.81 6.11 -1.11
CA GLN A 44 -6.36 7.29 -0.43
C GLN A 44 -5.31 8.38 -0.20
N VAL A 45 -4.07 7.99 0.14
CA VAL A 45 -3.04 8.94 0.58
C VAL A 45 -2.52 9.80 -0.56
N PHE A 46 -2.50 9.32 -1.81
CA PHE A 46 -1.92 10.08 -2.91
C PHE A 46 -2.69 11.35 -3.22
N ASP A 47 -4.02 11.31 -3.19
CA ASP A 47 -4.84 12.48 -3.47
C ASP A 47 -4.70 13.56 -2.38
N GLN A 48 -4.35 13.17 -1.14
CA GLN A 48 -4.10 14.12 -0.05
C GLN A 48 -2.85 14.98 -0.27
N PHE A 49 -1.95 14.59 -1.17
CA PHE A 49 -0.81 15.44 -1.52
C PHE A 49 -1.21 16.67 -2.37
N LEU A 50 -2.47 16.75 -2.82
CA LEU A 50 -3.01 17.91 -3.52
C LEU A 50 -3.68 18.92 -2.58
N GLU A 51 -3.84 18.57 -1.30
CA GLU A 51 -4.47 19.43 -0.30
C GLU A 51 -3.44 20.37 0.36
N GLY A 52 -3.91 21.54 0.79
CA GLY A 52 -3.14 22.53 1.54
C GLY A 52 -2.40 23.56 0.67
N ASP A 53 -2.18 24.75 1.24
CA ASP A 53 -1.54 25.89 0.59
C ASP A 53 -0.04 26.00 0.90
N SER A 54 0.48 25.09 1.73
CA SER A 54 1.87 25.04 2.16
C SER A 54 2.34 23.60 2.33
N LEU A 55 3.65 23.38 2.33
CA LEU A 55 4.23 22.06 2.58
C LEU A 55 3.75 21.47 3.93
N GLU A 56 3.64 22.31 4.95
CA GLU A 56 3.18 21.90 6.28
C GLU A 56 1.72 21.43 6.25
N THR A 57 0.82 22.23 5.66
CA THR A 57 -0.61 21.90 5.61
C THR A 57 -0.90 20.69 4.71
N CYS A 58 -0.12 20.52 3.64
CA CYS A 58 -0.13 19.32 2.81
C CYS A 58 0.23 18.06 3.63
N PHE A 59 1.36 18.08 4.34
CA PHE A 59 1.75 16.93 5.17
C PHE A 59 0.81 16.69 6.35
N GLN A 60 0.15 17.73 6.88
CA GLN A 60 -0.92 17.55 7.86
C GLN A 60 -2.12 16.81 7.26
N ALA A 61 -2.54 17.14 6.02
CA ALA A 61 -3.62 16.43 5.33
C ALA A 61 -3.29 14.95 5.11
N VAL A 62 -2.09 14.67 4.59
CA VAL A 62 -1.55 13.32 4.42
C VAL A 62 -1.48 12.57 5.77
N GLY A 63 -1.00 13.24 6.82
CA GLY A 63 -0.87 12.67 8.16
C GLY A 63 -2.20 12.24 8.77
N ARG A 64 -3.30 12.96 8.49
CA ARG A 64 -4.65 12.56 8.95
C ARG A 64 -5.07 11.21 8.38
N VAL A 65 -4.83 10.98 7.08
CA VAL A 65 -5.13 9.68 6.45
C VAL A 65 -4.24 8.59 7.04
N ALA A 66 -2.94 8.85 7.21
CA ALA A 66 -2.04 7.89 7.83
C ALA A 66 -2.49 7.47 9.25
N ASN A 67 -2.89 8.43 10.08
CA ASN A 67 -3.39 8.15 11.43
C ASN A 67 -4.69 7.33 11.40
N SER A 68 -5.62 7.63 10.50
CA SER A 68 -6.85 6.84 10.36
C SER A 68 -6.57 5.37 10.03
N TRP A 69 -5.54 5.09 9.22
CA TRP A 69 -5.12 3.73 8.89
C TRP A 69 -4.35 3.06 10.04
N LEU A 70 -3.58 3.83 10.83
CA LEU A 70 -2.99 3.34 12.07
C LEU A 70 -4.06 2.95 13.09
N ASP A 71 -5.11 3.75 13.23
CA ASP A 71 -6.22 3.47 14.14
C ASP A 71 -6.89 2.12 13.83
N VAL A 72 -7.07 1.77 12.54
CA VAL A 72 -7.59 0.45 12.14
C VAL A 72 -6.70 -0.69 12.66
N ILE A 73 -5.38 -0.53 12.61
CA ILE A 73 -4.42 -1.54 13.07
C ILE A 73 -4.39 -1.59 14.61
N ASP A 74 -4.33 -0.43 15.27
CA ASP A 74 -4.20 -0.32 16.72
C ASP A 74 -5.47 -0.80 17.46
N THR A 75 -6.63 -0.53 16.87
CA THR A 75 -7.93 -1.05 17.33
C THR A 75 -8.17 -2.50 16.90
N LYS A 76 -7.25 -3.12 16.15
CA LYS A 76 -7.36 -4.48 15.62
C LYS A 76 -8.63 -4.70 14.79
N GLY A 77 -9.05 -3.68 14.05
CA GLY A 77 -10.24 -3.74 13.21
C GLY A 77 -11.56 -3.74 13.97
N GLU A 78 -11.60 -3.27 15.23
CA GLU A 78 -12.81 -3.27 16.10
C GLU A 78 -14.07 -2.72 15.40
N TYR A 79 -13.90 -1.75 14.50
CA TYR A 79 -14.99 -1.05 13.82
C TYR A 79 -15.20 -1.50 12.36
N GLN A 80 -14.54 -2.57 11.94
CA GLN A 80 -14.66 -3.12 10.58
C GLN A 80 -15.53 -4.38 10.60
N ASP A 81 -16.23 -4.64 9.50
CA ASP A 81 -16.90 -5.92 9.30
C ASP A 81 -15.85 -7.04 9.12
N ASP A 82 -16.14 -8.24 9.61
CA ASP A 82 -15.20 -9.37 9.55
C ASP A 82 -14.79 -9.69 8.12
N ASP A 83 -15.72 -9.67 7.16
CA ASP A 83 -15.42 -9.98 5.75
C ASP A 83 -14.52 -8.88 5.14
N GLU A 84 -14.81 -7.61 5.44
CA GLU A 84 -14.00 -6.47 5.00
C GLU A 84 -12.59 -6.52 5.61
N LEU A 85 -12.49 -6.83 6.91
CA LEU A 85 -11.23 -6.95 7.60
C LEU A 85 -10.39 -8.10 7.03
N ILE A 86 -11.00 -9.25 6.74
CA ILE A 86 -10.32 -10.40 6.11
C ILE A 86 -9.78 -10.02 4.74
N GLU A 87 -10.56 -9.34 3.90
CA GLU A 87 -10.09 -8.86 2.60
C GLU A 87 -8.92 -7.89 2.78
N LEU A 88 -9.06 -6.94 3.70
CA LEU A 88 -8.08 -5.89 3.94
C LEU A 88 -6.72 -6.43 4.41
N ILE A 89 -6.71 -7.40 5.32
CA ILE A 89 -5.47 -8.01 5.84
C ILE A 89 -4.92 -9.12 4.93
N SER A 90 -5.63 -9.47 3.86
CA SER A 90 -5.17 -10.50 2.92
C SER A 90 -3.98 -10.04 2.08
N GLU A 91 -3.09 -10.98 1.77
CA GLU A 91 -2.05 -10.81 0.75
C GLU A 91 -2.31 -11.82 -0.37
N ASN A 92 -2.46 -11.32 -1.59
CA ASN A 92 -2.45 -12.19 -2.76
C ASN A 92 -1.01 -12.29 -3.30
N ARG A 93 -0.55 -13.51 -3.55
CA ARG A 93 0.75 -13.75 -4.17
C ARG A 93 0.72 -14.99 -5.05
N SER A 94 0.95 -14.81 -6.35
CA SER A 94 1.03 -15.90 -7.32
C SER A 94 2.44 -16.47 -7.41
N ILE A 95 2.56 -17.81 -7.51
CA ILE A 95 3.79 -18.50 -7.90
C ILE A 95 3.75 -18.86 -9.38
N SER A 96 4.90 -18.83 -10.06
CA SER A 96 4.98 -19.02 -11.52
C SER A 96 5.20 -20.47 -11.96
N GLY A 97 5.54 -21.37 -11.03
CA GLY A 97 5.84 -22.78 -11.27
C GLY A 97 5.06 -23.70 -10.32
N LEU A 98 5.34 -25.00 -10.39
CA LEU A 98 4.72 -25.98 -9.51
C LEU A 98 5.34 -25.92 -8.11
N VAL A 99 4.58 -26.29 -7.08
CA VAL A 99 5.07 -26.30 -5.68
C VAL A 99 6.32 -27.17 -5.53
N SER A 100 6.38 -28.31 -6.24
CA SER A 100 7.54 -29.22 -6.29
C SER A 100 8.83 -28.56 -6.76
N ASP A 101 8.74 -27.50 -7.56
CA ASP A 101 9.92 -26.76 -8.05
C ASP A 101 10.56 -25.91 -6.95
N TYR A 102 9.89 -25.78 -5.79
CA TYR A 102 10.29 -24.94 -4.67
C TYR A 102 10.59 -25.72 -3.39
N ASP A 103 10.77 -27.05 -3.45
CA ASP A 103 10.87 -27.99 -2.31
C ASP A 103 11.90 -27.63 -1.22
N SER A 104 12.90 -26.79 -1.53
CA SER A 104 13.92 -26.31 -0.57
C SER A 104 13.76 -24.85 -0.14
N ARG A 105 12.72 -24.15 -0.61
CA ARG A 105 12.53 -22.71 -0.38
C ARG A 105 11.40 -22.45 0.59
N LYS A 106 11.70 -21.66 1.63
CA LYS A 106 10.68 -21.14 2.55
C LYS A 106 10.10 -19.85 1.97
N MET A 107 8.87 -19.91 1.51
CA MET A 107 8.12 -18.77 1.00
C MET A 107 6.68 -18.83 1.55
N THR A 108 6.07 -17.68 1.83
CA THR A 108 4.69 -17.59 2.30
C THR A 108 3.74 -18.32 1.34
N SER A 109 3.80 -18.02 0.03
CA SER A 109 2.97 -18.70 -0.98
C SER A 109 3.16 -20.20 -1.06
N VAL A 110 4.37 -20.72 -0.83
CA VAL A 110 4.64 -22.18 -0.87
C VAL A 110 4.08 -22.87 0.36
N THR A 111 4.05 -22.16 1.50
CA THR A 111 3.45 -22.70 2.73
C THR A 111 1.92 -22.66 2.67
N THR A 112 1.34 -21.70 1.95
CA THR A 112 -0.11 -21.58 1.73
C THR A 112 -0.65 -22.57 0.68
N ALA A 113 0.12 -22.88 -0.36
CA ALA A 113 -0.27 -23.74 -1.48
C ALA A 113 -0.25 -25.24 -1.10
#